data_AF-A0A9D5U1X4-F1
#
_entry.id   AF-A0A9D5U1X4-F1
#
_cell.length_a   1.000
_cell.length_b   1.000
_cell.length_c   1.000
_cell.angle_alpha   90.00
_cell.angle_beta   90.00
_cell.angle_gamma   90.00
#
_symmetry.space_group_name_H-M   'P 1'
#
loop_
_entity.id
_entity.type
_entity.pdbx_description
1 polymer ?
#
loop_
_entity_poly.entity_id
_entity_poly.type
_entity_poly.pdbx_seq_one_letter_code
_entity_poly.pdbx_strand_id
1 'polypeptide(L)' 'MEYEYDETYGYLTALRNKSATGEEFASFEYTYDLDGLVERVDLEDGSYIPHDYHTVI' A
#
# COMPACT_ATOMS: atom_id res chain seq x y z
N MET A 1 -6.32 -9.47 9.60
CA MET A 1 -5.55 -8.40 8.92
C MET A 1 -4.09 -8.74 9.08
N GLU A 2 -3.31 -8.56 8.02
CA GLU A 2 -1.87 -8.82 7.96
C GLU A 2 -1.18 -7.57 7.42
N TYR A 3 -0.06 -7.20 8.04
CA TYR A 3 0.71 -6.01 7.72
C TYR A 3 2.13 -6.44 7.38
N GLU A 4 2.65 -5.95 6.26
CA GLU A 4 4.04 -6.13 5.86
C GLU A 4 4.74 -4.79 5.87
N TYR A 5 5.97 -4.78 6.39
CA TYR A 5 6.77 -3.58 6.53
C TYR A 5 8.11 -3.78 5.83
N ASP A 6 8.62 -2.71 5.22
CA ASP A 6 10.00 -2.64 4.77
C ASP A 6 10.94 -2.63 5.99
N GLU A 7 11.93 -3.50 5.99
CA GLU A 7 12.88 -3.65 7.10
C GLU A 7 13.94 -2.54 7.14
N THR A 8 14.10 -1.77 6.06
CA THR A 8 15.13 -0.72 5.94
C THR A 8 14.66 0.59 6.59
N TYR A 9 13.42 0.99 6.28
CA TYR A 9 12.85 2.28 6.65
C TYR A 9 11.61 2.14 7.56
N GLY A 10 11.09 0.92 7.76
CA GLY A 10 9.92 0.67 8.59
C GLY A 10 8.58 1.10 7.96
N TYR A 11 8.56 1.31 6.64
CA TYR A 11 7.35 1.71 5.91
C TYR A 11 6.40 0.54 5.73
N LEU A 12 5.10 0.79 5.83
CA LEU A 12 4.08 -0.23 5.55
C LEU A 12 4.05 -0.51 4.05
N THR A 13 4.52 -1.67 3.60
CA THR A 13 4.61 -2.02 2.18
C THR A 13 3.39 -2.76 1.69
N ALA A 14 2.68 -3.50 2.56
CA ALA A 14 1.42 -4.12 2.19
C ALA A 14 0.46 -4.28 3.36
N LEU A 15 -0.83 -4.21 3.02
CA LEU A 15 -1.96 -4.50 3.90
C LEU A 15 -2.85 -5.54 3.24
N ARG A 16 -3.01 -6.70 3.89
CA ARG A 16 -3.87 -7.80 3.42
C ARG A 16 -5.02 -8.04 4.39
N ASN A 17 -6.24 -7.86 3.90
CA ASN A 17 -7.47 -8.13 4.64
C ASN A 17 -7.97 -9.53 4.30
N LYS A 18 -7.95 -10.38 5.33
CA LYS A 18 -8.39 -11.77 5.25
C LYS A 18 -9.65 -11.95 6.09
N SER A 19 -10.59 -12.72 5.57
CA SER A 19 -11.81 -13.14 6.28
C SER A 19 -11.48 -14.11 7.42
N ALA A 20 -12.49 -14.48 8.21
CA ALA A 20 -12.32 -15.45 9.30
C ALA A 20 -11.89 -16.85 8.81
N THR A 21 -12.13 -17.17 7.52
CA THR A 21 -11.69 -18.43 6.89
C THR A 21 -10.31 -18.33 6.25
N GLY A 22 -9.68 -17.15 6.28
CA GLY A 22 -8.37 -16.89 5.68
C GLY A 22 -8.39 -16.47 4.21
N GLU A 23 -9.57 -16.32 3.61
CA GLU A 23 -9.72 -15.81 2.25
C GLU A 23 -9.41 -14.31 2.20
N GLU A 24 -8.50 -13.90 1.33
CA GLU A 24 -8.21 -12.49 1.09
C GLU A 24 -9.31 -11.86 0.24
N PHE A 25 -9.82 -10.72 0.70
CA PHE A 25 -10.88 -9.97 0.00
C PHE A 25 -10.50 -8.51 -0.27
N ALA A 26 -9.34 -8.07 0.23
CA ALA A 26 -8.74 -6.80 -0.11
C ALA A 26 -7.25 -6.80 0.18
N SER A 27 -6.45 -6.41 -0.80
CA SER A 27 -5.02 -6.14 -0.64
C SER A 27 -4.64 -4.76 -1.18
N PHE A 28 -3.70 -4.13 -0.47
CA PHE A 28 -3.13 -2.85 -0.81
C PHE A 28 -1.61 -2.98 -0.74
N GLU A 29 -0.91 -2.66 -1.83
CA GLU A 29 0.55 -2.58 -1.85
C GLU A 29 0.97 -1.13 -2.02
N TYR A 30 1.92 -0.66 -1.22
CA TYR A 30 2.32 0.74 -1.15
C TYR A 30 3.72 0.91 -1.73
N THR A 31 3.85 1.80 -2.69
CA THR A 31 5.14 2.28 -3.19
C THR A 31 5.43 3.67 -2.64
N TYR A 32 6.65 3.86 -2.16
CA TYR A 32 7.11 5.11 -1.58
C TYR A 32 8.16 5.76 -2.47
N ASP A 33 8.18 7.09 -2.47
CA ASP A 33 9.25 7.86 -3.09
C ASP A 33 10.49 7.95 -2.16
N LEU A 34 11.55 8.62 -2.61
CA LEU A 34 12.80 8.75 -1.86
C LEU A 34 12.68 9.55 -0.56
N ASP A 35 11.70 10.45 -0.48
CA ASP A 35 11.36 11.22 0.72
C ASP A 35 10.43 10.44 1.67
N GLY A 36 10.02 9.22 1.29
CA GLY A 36 9.20 8.33 2.12
C GLY A 36 7.71 8.68 2.12
N LEU A 37 7.22 9.43 1.13
CA LEU A 37 5.79 9.64 0.91
C LEU A 37 5.25 8.53 0.00
N VAL A 38 3.98 8.19 0.18
CA VAL A 38 3.31 7.23 -0.71
C VAL A 38 3.17 7.86 -2.09
N GLU A 39 3.73 7.21 -3.11
CA GLU A 39 3.61 7.59 -4.52
C GLU A 39 2.44 6.86 -5.18
N ARG A 40 2.22 5.60 -4.80
CA ARG A 40 1.25 4.71 -5.45
C ARG A 40 0.73 3.66 -4.49
N VAL A 41 -0.56 3.35 -4.62
CA VAL A 41 -1.19 2.20 -3.96
C VAL A 41 -1.77 1.28 -5.02
N ASP A 42 -1.27 0.05 -5.09
CA ASP A 42 -1.77 -1.00 -5.97
C ASP A 42 -2.90 -1.77 -5.28
N LEU A 43 -3.97 -2.03 -6.03
CA LEU A 43 -5.16 -2.75 -5.57
C LEU A 43 -5.17 -4.19 -6.12
N GLU A 44 -5.94 -5.06 -5.46
CA GLU A 44 -6.06 -6.48 -5.82
C GLU A 44 -6.53 -6.74 -7.26
N ASP A 45 -7.31 -5.82 -7.86
CA ASP A 45 -7.79 -5.96 -9.25
C ASP A 45 -6.73 -5.58 -10.30
N GLY A 46 -5.56 -5.12 -9.84
CA GLY A 46 -4.46 -4.64 -10.67
C GLY A 46 -4.58 -3.17 -11.08
N SER A 47 -5.65 -2.47 -10.67
CA SER A 47 -5.69 -1.01 -10.73
C SER A 47 -4.79 -0.39 -9.66
N TYR A 48 -4.45 0.88 -9.83
CA TYR A 48 -3.66 1.62 -8.85
C TYR A 48 -4.23 3.01 -8.63
N ILE A 49 -4.07 3.50 -7.40
CA ILE A 49 -4.40 4.88 -7.01
C ILE A 49 -3.07 5.65 -7.02
N PRO A 50 -2.85 6.56 -7.98
CA PRO A 50 -1.70 7.45 -7.92
C PRO A 50 -1.90 8.41 -6.74
N HIS A 51 -0.88 8.52 -5.91
CA HIS A 51 -0.87 9.44 -4.80
C HIS A 51 0.02 10.64 -5.14
N ASP A 52 -0.36 11.36 -6.19
CA ASP A 52 0.28 12.62 -6.58
C ASP A 52 -0.14 13.71 -5.58
N TYR A 53 0.81 14.17 -4.76
CA TYR A 53 0.68 15.43 -4.05
C TYR A 53 0.81 16.57 -5.06
N HIS A 54 -0.22 16.77 -5.90
CA HIS A 54 -0.33 17.97 -6.72
C HIS A 54 -0.49 19.16 -5.77
N THR A 55 0.66 19.75 -5.42
CA THR A 55 0.73 20.95 -4.62
C THR A 55 0.13 22.05 -5.47
N VAL A 56 -1.14 22.40 -5.22
CA VAL A 56 -1.70 23.64 -5.74
C VAL A 56 -1.03 24.76 -4.96
N ILE A 57 0.05 25.31 -5.51
CA ILE A 57 0.64 26.59 -5.09
C ILE A 57 0.15 27.70 -6.00
#